data_AF-A0A139CUX7-F1
#
_entry.id   AF-A0A139CUX7-F1
#
_cell.length_a   1.000
_cell.length_b   1.000
_cell.length_c   1.000
_cell.angle_alpha   90.00
_cell.angle_beta   90.00
_cell.angle_gamma   90.00
#
_symmetry.space_group_name_H-M   'P 1'
#
loop_
_entity.id
_entity.type
_entity.pdbx_description
1 polymer ?
#
loop_
_entity_poly.entity_id
_entity_poly.type
_entity_poly.pdbx_seq_one_letter_code
_entity_poly.pdbx_strand_id
1 'polypeptide(L)'
;MYLLIRLIDMAFTVYNYILIARVVASWVQPPTHHKTARKILRFIYEMTEPVLGPIRRMLPTSGMGIDLSPIVAFIALSIIHSSVINILVRLL
;
A
#
# COMPACT_ATOMS: atom_id res chain seq x y z
N MET A 1 -21.92 5.57 14.07
CA MET A 1 -20.58 6.07 14.48
C MET A 1 -19.52 4.97 14.46
N TYR A 2 -19.62 3.94 15.32
CA TYR A 2 -18.65 2.84 15.36
C TYR A 2 -18.50 2.04 14.05
N LEU A 3 -19.60 1.85 13.30
CA LEU A 3 -19.54 1.14 12.02
C LEU A 3 -18.66 1.86 10.99
N LEU A 4 -18.78 3.19 10.89
CA LEU A 4 -18.01 3.99 9.94
C LEU A 4 -16.51 3.92 10.24
N ILE A 5 -16.15 4.11 11.51
CA ILE A 5 -14.77 3.99 12.00
C ILE A 5 -14.20 2.60 11.65
N ARG A 6 -14.95 1.52 11.96
CA ARG A 6 -14.54 0.15 11.64
C ARG A 6 -14.37 -0.09 10.13
N LEU A 7 -15.24 0.44 9.29
CA LEU A 7 -15.12 0.30 7.84
C LEU A 7 -13.87 0.99 7.31
N ILE A 8 -13.55 2.17 7.85
CA ILE A 8 -12.36 2.93 7.48
C ILE A 8 -11.10 2.21 7.97
N ASP A 9 -11.07 1.76 9.23
CA ASP A 9 -9.98 0.94 9.77
C ASP A 9 -9.75 -0.32 8.94
N MET A 10 -10.83 -0.99 8.54
CA MET A 10 -10.75 -2.17 7.68
C MET A 10 -10.17 -1.83 6.31
N ALA A 11 -10.56 -0.71 5.70
CA ALA A 11 -10.03 -0.28 4.41
C ALA A 11 -8.51 0.00 4.49
N PHE A 12 -8.06 0.73 5.51
CA PHE A 12 -6.62 0.97 5.75
C PHE A 12 -5.86 -0.33 6.01
N THR A 13 -6.45 -1.24 6.78
CA THR A 13 -5.87 -2.56 7.08
C THR A 13 -5.70 -3.40 5.81
N VAL A 14 -6.74 -3.48 4.97
CA VAL A 14 -6.69 -4.21 3.69
C VAL A 14 -5.63 -3.59 2.78
N TYR A 15 -5.58 -2.27 2.66
CA TYR A 15 -4.58 -1.61 1.82
C TYR A 15 -3.15 -1.84 2.33
N ASN A 16 -2.93 -1.85 3.65
CA ASN A 16 -1.66 -2.25 4.25
C ASN A 16 -1.25 -3.66 3.84
N TYR A 17 -2.16 -4.64 3.86
CA TYR A 17 -1.86 -5.99 3.39
C TYR A 17 -1.52 -6.05 1.89
N ILE A 18 -2.18 -5.23 1.05
CA ILE A 18 -1.83 -5.12 -0.37
C ILE A 18 -0.41 -4.53 -0.53
N LEU A 19 -0.03 -3.52 0.26
CA LEU A 19 1.33 -2.99 0.26
C LEU A 19 2.37 -4.02 0.72
N ILE A 20 2.07 -4.81 1.76
CA ILE A 20 2.94 -5.92 2.19
C ILE A 20 3.09 -6.92 1.04
N ALA A 21 1.98 -7.33 0.42
CA ALA A 21 2.00 -8.23 -0.73
C ALA A 21 2.81 -7.65 -1.90
N ARG A 22 2.79 -6.33 -2.10
CA ARG A 22 3.60 -5.65 -3.11
C ARG A 22 5.10 -5.72 -2.80
N VAL A 23 5.50 -5.56 -1.55
CA VAL A 23 6.90 -5.74 -1.11
C VAL A 23 7.35 -7.18 -1.28
N VAL A 24 6.54 -8.14 -0.85
CA VAL A 24 6.86 -9.57 -1.01
C VAL A 24 6.97 -9.92 -2.50
N ALA A 25 6.05 -9.44 -3.33
CA ALA A 25 6.07 -9.67 -4.77
C ALA A 25 7.30 -9.06 -5.46
N SER A 26 7.84 -7.93 -4.99
CA SER A 26 9.03 -7.31 -5.56
C SER A 26 10.31 -8.07 -5.17
N TRP A 27 10.39 -8.63 -3.97
CA TRP A 27 11.55 -9.39 -3.51
C TRP A 27 11.57 -10.83 -4.02
N VAL A 28 10.45 -11.53 -3.93
CA VAL A 28 10.35 -12.96 -4.27
C VAL A 28 10.25 -13.19 -5.78
N GLN A 29 9.77 -12.20 -6.54
CA GLN A 29 9.58 -12.29 -8.00
C GLN A 29 8.89 -13.60 -8.43
N PRO A 30 7.68 -13.88 -7.92
CA PRO A 30 7.01 -15.16 -8.12
C PRO A 30 6.77 -15.47 -9.61
N PRO A 31 6.87 -16.75 -10.02
CA PRO A 31 6.74 -17.16 -11.41
C PRO A 31 5.36 -16.83 -11.98
N THR A 32 5.33 -16.25 -13.18
CA THR A 32 4.11 -15.71 -13.82
C THR A 32 3.49 -16.65 -14.86
N HIS A 33 3.96 -17.90 -14.92
CA HIS A 33 3.46 -18.92 -15.85
C HIS A 33 2.00 -19.29 -15.56
N HIS A 34 1.60 -19.34 -14.28
CA HIS A 34 0.21 -19.57 -13.89
C HIS A 34 -0.65 -18.31 -14.09
N LYS A 35 -1.73 -18.43 -14.87
CA LYS A 35 -2.66 -17.33 -15.20
C LYS A 35 -3.22 -16.63 -13.95
N THR A 36 -3.53 -17.39 -12.89
CA THR A 36 -4.08 -16.86 -11.64
C THR A 36 -3.05 -16.01 -10.89
N ALA A 37 -1.82 -16.52 -10.72
CA ALA A 37 -0.74 -15.79 -10.07
C ALA A 37 -0.45 -14.46 -10.79
N ARG A 38 -0.39 -14.49 -12.13
CA ARG A 38 -0.19 -13.28 -12.95
C ARG A 38 -1.29 -12.23 -12.72
N LYS A 39 -2.55 -12.65 -12.62
CA LYS A 39 -3.68 -11.74 -12.34
C LYS A 39 -3.59 -11.11 -10.94
N ILE A 40 -3.25 -11.91 -9.93
CA ILE A 40 -3.10 -11.43 -8.55
C ILE A 40 -1.96 -10.40 -8.47
N LEU A 41 -0.81 -10.72 -9.07
CA LEU A 41 0.32 -9.78 -9.12
C LEU A 41 -0.07 -8.50 -9.84
N ARG A 42 -0.70 -8.60 -11.02
CA ARG A 42 -1.17 -7.42 -11.75
C ARG A 42 -2.10 -6.54 -10.89
N PHE A 43 -3.05 -7.15 -10.19
CA PHE A 43 -3.94 -6.43 -9.27
C PHE A 43 -3.17 -5.71 -8.16
N ILE A 44 -2.25 -6.40 -7.49
CA ILE A 44 -1.40 -5.80 -6.44
C ILE A 44 -0.64 -4.60 -7.00
N TYR A 45 -0.07 -4.73 -8.20
CA TYR A 45 0.67 -3.64 -8.83
C TYR A 45 -0.27 -2.46 -9.16
N GLU A 46 -1.37 -2.70 -9.86
CA GLU A 46 -2.33 -1.65 -10.23
C GLU A 46 -2.92 -0.91 -9.02
N MET A 47 -3.16 -1.60 -7.90
CA MET A 47 -3.67 -0.98 -6.68
C MET A 47 -2.62 -0.13 -5.92
N THR A 48 -1.33 -0.45 -6.08
CA THR A 48 -0.25 0.20 -5.32
C THR A 48 0.51 1.24 -6.12
N GLU A 49 0.53 1.15 -7.46
CA GLU A 49 1.24 2.09 -8.34
C GLU A 49 0.81 3.56 -8.19
N PRO A 50 -0.47 3.91 -8.03
CA PRO A 50 -0.85 5.32 -7.86
C PRO A 50 -0.22 6.00 -6.65
N VAL A 51 0.11 5.22 -5.60
CA VAL A 51 0.76 5.71 -4.38
C VAL A 51 2.27 5.57 -4.48
N LEU A 52 2.77 4.40 -4.89
CA LEU A 52 4.21 4.10 -4.94
C LEU A 52 4.93 4.82 -6.09
N GLY A 53 4.26 5.03 -7.23
CA GLY A 53 4.82 5.68 -8.41
C GLY A 53 5.30 7.11 -8.14
N PRO A 54 4.44 8.00 -7.60
CA PRO A 54 4.86 9.34 -7.18
C PRO A 54 5.99 9.32 -6.16
N ILE A 55 5.91 8.45 -5.14
CA ILE A 55 6.96 8.32 -4.12
C ILE A 55 8.30 7.93 -4.76
N ARG A 56 8.30 6.97 -5.70
CA ARG A 56 9.49 6.57 -6.47
C ARG A 56 10.09 7.70 -7.31
N ARG A 57 9.28 8.64 -7.79
CA ARG A 57 9.79 9.80 -8.54
C ARG A 57 10.43 10.84 -7.62
N MET A 58 9.97 10.94 -6.37
CA MET A 58 10.52 11.86 -5.37
C MET A 58 11.78 11.30 -4.70
N LEU A 59 11.85 9.98 -4.52
CA LEU A 59 13.03 9.31 -4.02
C LEU A 59 14.01 9.04 -5.17
N PRO A 60 15.29 9.43 -5.06
CA PRO A 60 16.31 9.08 -6.06
C PRO A 60 16.75 7.62 -5.90
N THR A 61 15.81 6.66 -5.96
CA THR A 61 16.08 5.22 -5.80
C THR A 61 16.64 4.56 -7.05
N SER A 62 16.77 5.30 -8.16
CA SER A 62 17.23 4.86 -9.48
C SER A 62 18.63 4.23 -9.54
N GLY A 63 19.35 4.09 -8.43
CA GLY A 63 20.69 3.49 -8.36
C GLY A 63 20.89 2.37 -7.34
N MET A 64 19.93 2.11 -6.43
CA MET A 64 20.13 1.15 -5.31
C MET A 64 19.61 -0.27 -5.59
N GLY A 65 18.88 -0.49 -6.69
CA GLY A 65 18.31 -1.80 -7.05
C GLY A 65 17.19 -2.30 -6.13
N ILE A 66 16.85 -1.56 -5.07
CA ILE A 66 15.79 -1.88 -4.10
C ILE A 66 14.76 -0.74 -4.09
N ASP A 67 13.48 -1.10 -4.25
CA ASP A 67 12.37 -0.14 -4.17
C ASP A 67 12.05 0.18 -2.69
N LEU A 68 12.52 1.34 -2.22
CA LEU A 68 12.24 1.85 -0.88
C LEU A 68 10.90 2.60 -0.77
N SER A 69 10.19 2.81 -1.89
CA SER A 69 8.90 3.52 -1.87
C SER A 69 7.85 2.90 -0.95
N PRO A 70 7.77 1.56 -0.75
CA PRO A 70 6.80 0.98 0.16
C PRO A 70 7.00 1.42 1.62
N ILE A 71 8.24 1.64 2.05
CA ILE A 71 8.53 2.10 3.42
C ILE A 71 7.93 3.50 3.63
N VAL A 72 8.18 4.41 2.69
CA VAL A 72 7.60 5.76 2.74
C VAL A 72 6.08 5.71 2.66
N ALA A 73 5.53 4.81 1.84
CA ALA A 73 4.09 4.61 1.75
C ALA A 73 3.48 4.11 3.08
N PHE A 74 4.12 3.17 3.79
CA PHE A 74 3.66 2.72 5.11
C PHE A 74 3.62 3.85 6.13
N ILE A 75 4.66 4.68 6.16
CA ILE A 75 4.74 5.84 7.07
C ILE A 75 3.62 6.83 6.73
N ALA A 76 3.49 7.21 5.46
CA ALA A 76 2.46 8.14 5.00
C ALA A 76 1.05 7.60 5.30
N LEU A 77 0.81 6.32 5.03
CA LEU A 77 -0.48 5.68 5.28
C LEU A 77 -0.82 5.64 6.77
N SER A 78 0.16 5.37 7.65
CA SER A 78 -0.03 5.39 9.11
C SER A 78 -0.42 6.78 9.62
N ILE A 79 0.23 7.83 9.12
CA ILE A 79 -0.09 9.22 9.47
C ILE A 79 -1.48 9.60 8.97
N ILE A 80 -1.82 9.23 7.74
CA ILE A 80 -3.14 9.51 7.14
C ILE A 80 -4.23 8.77 7.92
N HIS A 81 -4.03 7.48 8.21
CA HIS A 81 -5.00 6.66 8.95
C HIS A 81 -5.28 7.25 10.32
N SER A 82 -4.24 7.50 11.12
CA SER A 82 -4.39 8.08 12.46
C SER A 82 -5.04 9.45 12.42
N SER A 83 -4.67 10.30 11.46
CA SER A 83 -5.29 11.62 11.27
C SER A 83 -6.78 11.52 10.94
N VAL A 84 -7.17 10.64 10.01
CA VAL A 84 -8.56 10.43 9.60
C VAL A 84 -9.40 9.94 10.79
N ILE A 85 -8.92 8.95 11.54
CA ILE A 85 -9.64 8.44 12.71
C ILE A 85 -9.79 9.52 13.78
N ASN A 86 -8.72 10.27 14.08
CA ASN A 86 -8.78 11.37 15.04
C ASN A 86 -9.78 12.45 14.65
N ILE A 87 -9.85 12.81 13.36
CA ILE A 87 -10.82 13.78 12.85
C ILE A 87 -12.24 13.24 13.00
N LEU A 88 -12.49 11.99 12.60
CA LEU A 88 -13.82 11.37 12.69
C LEU A 88 -14.31 11.27 14.14
N VAL A 89 -13.43 10.93 15.08
CA VAL A 89 -13.77 10.85 16.51
C VAL A 89 -14.03 12.24 17.11
N ARG A 90 -13.42 13.31 16.58
CA ARG A 90 -13.67 14.68 17.05
C ARG A 90 -14.92 15.32 16.46
N LEU A 91 -15.29 14.93 15.24
CA LEU A 91 -16.44 15.52 14.51
C LEU A 91 -17.77 14.86 14.84
N LEU A 92 -17.75 13.63 15.36
CA LEU A 92 -18.93 12.81 15.65
C LEU A 92 -19.10 12.62 17.15
#